data_AF-A0A073IT01-F1
#
_entry.id   AF-A0A073IT01-F1
#
_cell.length_a   1.000
_cell.length_b   1.000
_cell.length_c   1.000
_cell.angle_alpha   90.00
_cell.angle_beta   90.00
_cell.angle_gamma   90.00
#
_symmetry.space_group_name_H-M   'P 1'
#
loop_
_entity.id
_entity.type
_entity.pdbx_description
1 polymer ?
#
loop_
_entity_poly.entity_id
_entity_poly.type
_entity_poly.pdbx_seq_one_letter_code
_entity_poly.pdbx_strand_id
1 'polypeptide(L)' 'MFIPLGGENILCLANVAAIYREGGETVILRRSGAKEKAAFTPPTLADRSRAFLKGALYLRAEKL' A
#
# COMPACT_ATOMS: atom_id res chain seq x y z
N MET A 1 -5.76 7.96 -6.66
CA MET A 1 -5.21 7.54 -5.34
C MET A 1 -4.26 6.38 -5.59
N PHE A 2 -3.06 6.39 -5.01
CA PHE A 2 -2.07 5.33 -5.16
C PHE A 2 -1.61 4.88 -3.78
N ILE A 3 -1.28 3.60 -3.63
CA ILE A 3 -0.66 3.07 -2.41
C ILE A 3 0.82 2.83 -2.73
N PRO A 4 1.75 3.52 -2.06
CA PRO A 4 3.17 3.22 -2.21
C PRO A 4 3.46 1.86 -1.57
N LEU A 5 3.87 0.89 -2.37
CA LEU A 5 4.39 -0.39 -1.88
C LEU A 5 5.91 -0.30 -2.02
N GLY A 6 6.68 -0.63 -0.97
CA GLY A 6 8.14 -0.49 -1.01
C GLY A 6 8.76 -1.15 -2.26
N GLY A 7 9.72 -0.48 -2.89
CA GLY A 7 10.26 -0.81 -4.22
C GLY A 7 9.66 0.05 -5.34
N GLU A 8 9.75 -0.40 -6.61
CA GLU A 8 9.15 0.26 -7.80
C GLU A 8 7.62 0.07 -7.90
N ASN A 9 6.99 -0.61 -6.95
CA ASN A 9 5.61 -1.09 -7.09
C ASN A 9 4.57 -0.04 -6.62
N ILE A 10 4.23 0.89 -7.49
CA ILE A 10 3.08 1.79 -7.29
C ILE A 10 1.79 1.05 -7.69
N LEU A 11 0.84 0.92 -6.76
CA LEU A 11 -0.49 0.42 -7.10
C LEU A 11 -1.40 1.57 -7.53
N CYS A 12 -1.75 1.60 -8.82
CA CYS A 12 -2.77 2.50 -9.34
C CYS A 12 -4.18 2.00 -8.97
N LEU A 13 -4.88 2.74 -8.10
CA LEU A 13 -6.22 2.33 -7.65
C LEU A 13 -7.34 2.63 -8.64
N ALA A 14 -7.08 3.33 -9.75
CA ALA A 14 -8.11 3.70 -10.72
C ALA A 14 -8.85 2.47 -11.31
N ASN A 15 -8.13 1.36 -11.44
CA ASN A 15 -8.67 0.10 -11.99
C ASN A 15 -8.96 -0.95 -10.91
N VAL A 16 -8.85 -0.59 -9.64
CA VAL A 16 -9.14 -1.48 -8.52
C VAL A 16 -10.64 -1.41 -8.17
N ALA A 17 -11.29 -2.57 -8.13
CA ALA A 17 -12.67 -2.71 -7.70
C ALA A 17 -12.77 -2.99 -6.19
N ALA A 18 -11.88 -3.83 -5.66
CA ALA A 18 -11.83 -4.14 -4.23
C ALA A 18 -10.43 -4.55 -3.76
N ILE A 19 -10.16 -4.36 -2.48
CA ILE A 19 -8.99 -4.93 -1.77
C ILE A 19 -9.55 -5.69 -0.56
N TYR A 20 -9.25 -6.98 -0.44
CA TYR A 20 -9.82 -7.84 0.60
C TYR A 20 -8.86 -8.96 1.03
N ARG A 21 -9.26 -9.74 2.03
CA ARG A 21 -8.48 -10.85 2.58
C ARG A 21 -9.03 -12.19 2.08
N GLU A 22 -8.14 -13.03 1.56
CA GLU A 22 -8.48 -14.36 1.04
C GLU A 22 -7.33 -15.32 1.40
N GLY A 23 -7.61 -16.37 2.19
CA GLY A 23 -6.60 -17.39 2.52
C GLY A 23 -5.32 -16.87 3.19
N GLY A 24 -5.40 -15.81 4.01
CA GLY A 24 -4.21 -15.21 4.65
C GLY A 24 -3.43 -14.24 3.76
N GLU A 25 -3.85 -14.04 2.52
CA GLU A 25 -3.26 -13.10 1.58
C GLU A 25 -4.12 -11.84 1.43
N THR A 26 -3.50 -10.76 0.96
CA THR A 26 -4.23 -9.56 0.51
C THR A 26 -4.45 -9.70 -0.98
N VAL A 27 -5.70 -9.58 -1.43
CA VAL A 27 -6.06 -9.70 -2.84
C VAL A 27 -6.59 -8.38 -3.35
N ILE A 28 -6.13 -8.01 -4.54
CA ILE A 28 -6.61 -6.87 -5.32
C ILE A 28 -7.49 -7.43 -6.44
N LEU A 29 -8.77 -7.08 -6.41
CA LEU A 29 -9.69 -7.34 -7.51
C LEU A 29 -9.70 -6.14 -8.45
N ARG A 30 -9.35 -6.36 -9.71
CA ARG A 30 -9.45 -5.34 -10.77
C ARG A 30 -10.87 -5.29 -11.31
N ARG A 31 -11.26 -4.15 -11.89
CA ARG A 31 -12.56 -3.99 -12.57
C ARG A 31 -12.76 -4.95 -13.76
N SER A 32 -11.67 -5.46 -14.34
CA SER A 32 -11.71 -6.52 -15.35
C SER A 32 -12.10 -7.90 -14.79
N GLY A 33 -12.20 -8.05 -13.46
CA GLY A 33 -12.39 -9.33 -12.78
C GLY A 33 -11.08 -10.06 -12.45
N ALA A 34 -9.94 -9.58 -12.95
CA ALA A 34 -8.64 -10.17 -12.63
C ALA A 34 -8.32 -10.01 -11.13
N LYS A 35 -7.79 -11.07 -10.52
CA LYS A 35 -7.36 -11.09 -9.12
C LYS A 35 -5.84 -11.15 -9.06
N GLU A 36 -5.24 -10.31 -8.21
CA GLU A 36 -3.81 -10.30 -7.96
C GLU A 36 -3.54 -10.39 -6.46
N LYS A 37 -2.58 -11.23 -6.07
CA LYS A 37 -2.09 -11.27 -4.69
C LYS A 37 -1.12 -10.12 -4.49
N ALA A 38 -1.38 -9.31 -3.47
CA ALA A 38 -0.50 -8.22 -3.10
C ALA A 38 0.57 -8.72 -2.14
N ALA A 39 1.81 -8.28 -2.33
CA ALA A 39 2.94 -8.60 -1.45
C ALA A 39 2.87 -7.94 -0.06
N PHE A 40 1.77 -7.26 0.27
CA PHE A 40 1.57 -6.60 1.55
C PHE A 40 0.36 -7.18 2.29
N THR A 41 0.40 -7.07 3.61
CA THR A 41 -0.70 -7.38 4.51
C THR A 41 -1.09 -6.09 5.24
N PRO A 42 -2.30 -6.00 5.85
CA PRO A 42 -2.66 -4.83 6.63
C PRO A 42 -1.63 -4.47 7.73
N PRO A 43 -1.06 -5.44 8.48
CA PRO A 43 0.04 -5.15 9.40
C PRO A 43 1.27 -4.52 8.74
N THR A 44 1.76 -5.09 7.64
CA THR A 44 2.97 -4.56 6.98
C THR A 44 2.71 -3.20 6.34
N LEU A 45 1.48 -2.93 5.87
CA LEU A 45 1.08 -1.62 5.38
C LEU A 45 1.04 -0.58 6.52
N ALA A 46 0.53 -0.95 7.69
CA ALA A 46 0.47 -0.07 8.86
C ALA A 46 1.88 0.28 9.38
N ASP A 47 2.80 -0.69 9.43
CA ASP A 47 4.21 -0.44 9.78
C ASP A 47 4.87 0.53 8.80
N ARG A 48 4.65 0.34 7.50
CA ARG A 48 5.17 1.23 6.45
C ARG A 48 4.62 2.65 6.57
N SER A 49 3.32 2.80 6.84
CA SER A 49 2.70 4.11 7.06
C SER A 49 3.33 4.85 8.25
N ARG A 50 3.53 4.16 9.37
CA ARG A 50 4.20 4.73 10.54
C ARG A 50 5.64 5.16 10.24
N ALA A 51 6.40 4.33 9.51
CA ALA A 51 7.76 4.66 9.12
C ALA A 51 7.82 5.90 8.21
N PHE A 52 6.92 5.99 7.22
CA PHE A 52 6.81 7.16 6.35
C PHE A 52 6.50 8.44 7.13
N LEU A 53 5.52 8.39 8.04
CA LEU A 53 5.16 9.54 8.88
C LEU A 53 6.31 9.99 9.78
N LYS A 54 7.05 9.05 10.38
CA LYS A 54 8.26 9.36 11.16
C LYS A 54 9.34 10.04 10.33
N GLY A 55 9.63 9.52 9.14
CA GLY A 55 10.61 10.14 8.22
C GLY A 55 10.19 11.53 7.76
N ALA A 56 8.91 11.73 7.46
CA ALA A 56 8.36 13.02 7.08
C ALA A 56 8.44 14.06 8.22
N LEU A 57 8.23 13.64 9.47
CA LEU A 57 8.43 14.48 10.66
C LEU A 57 9.91 14.86 10.85
N TYR A 58 10.82 13.92 10.64
CA TYR A 58 12.27 14.16 10.75
C TYR A 58 12.76 15.19 9.72
N LEU A 59 12.38 15.03 8.44
CA LEU A 59 12.71 15.98 7.37
C LEU A 59 12.11 17.39 7.58
N ARG A 60 11.02 17.49 8.35
CA ARG A 60 10.39 18.77 8.69
C ARG A 60 11.11 19.46 9.85
N ALA A 61 11.70 18.70 10.77
CA ALA A 61 12.48 19.23 11.89
C ALA A 61 13.85 19.76 11.45
N GLU A 62 14.51 19.15 10.45
CA GLU A 62 15.81 19.63 9.93
C GLU A 62 15.72 20.87 9.03
N LYS A 63 14.52 21.31 8.65
CA LYS A 63 14.28 22.52 7.84
C LYS A 63 13.90 23.75 8.67
N LEU A 64 13.92 23.66 10.00
CA LEU A 64 13.67 24.75 10.96
C LEU A 64 14.95 25.05 11.73
#